data_AF-A0A1G7FVM8-F1
#
_entry.id   AF-A0A1G7FVM8-F1
#
_cell.length_a   1.000
_cell.length_b   1.000
_cell.length_c   1.000
_cell.angle_alpha   90.00
_cell.angle_beta   90.00
_cell.angle_gamma   90.00
#
_symmetry.space_group_name_H-M   'P 1'
#
loop_
_entity.id
_entity.type
_entity.pdbx_description
1 polymer ?
#
loop_
_entity_poly.entity_id
_entity_poly.type
_entity_poly.pdbx_seq_one_letter_code
_entity_poly.pdbx_strand_id
1 'polypeptide(L)'
;MKKNLIKINLLCTLMGTMVYAQQGRVGINTDSPKATLDIHSINGESVSGILIPRLNGGQFESFLKNTPLGVDQHSMMLYLTEPVVIKSNNGYPRELQTSLNNVSYTTTVNQGQTIGPGYVKYIYDSQSGQGTWVDIETAIQKTTTLQTRYTVGDNGTTRYAFGTPSSSYKLTSTKTLVEGRNSINLASIDGDNKTSSVNADYAAAVGVNTIVEGKASFASGQDTKIGRGAESSFAMGQNTEVLESASNSFVGGNASKAKGAVSFAFGTGAYAEAGEVALGFFNTDAYSDASVGKKRLFVIGRGESAQKRDAFSILGDGKTGIGYDSFDNPNISGNSALLQVNGAILSGYLKGTGDRPVYADANGVLKIGPSSAVYTVGQGMKLNGNTFSRTGLEQADGKNGLTIIGRTEANYGTVGTNAVDLSFSNSTDKGAKGNYSVAMGFNNVASGEGAVVMGGVSNSALSAIVPNQASGASSVAMGLGTTASARASVAMGRSTNTGNSDNHVVMGMYNTVPNRTDARSRLLTVGAGTAVKSADAFTVLKNKKVGVAIDALENDNDINDSSPDFHLNKKGLRFQGVTNKTDREITCNRANQGSINYVTAGGPSYLRICLFTGTGAAEADTSYKWYKINVTQEADNN
;
A
#
# COMPACT_ATOMS: atom_id res chain seq x y z
N MET A 1 65.38 14.41 -146.90
CA MET A 1 66.62 14.86 -146.20
C MET A 1 66.25 15.99 -145.24
N LYS A 2 66.68 15.90 -143.95
CA LYS A 2 66.78 16.96 -142.90
C LYS A 2 65.60 17.91 -142.56
N LYS A 3 65.34 17.97 -141.23
CA LYS A 3 64.90 19.08 -140.32
C LYS A 3 63.43 19.56 -140.20
N ASN A 4 62.96 19.46 -138.93
CA ASN A 4 62.25 20.39 -138.03
C ASN A 4 60.75 20.81 -138.13
N LEU A 5 60.05 20.47 -137.03
CA LEU A 5 59.04 21.19 -136.19
C LEU A 5 57.72 21.78 -136.75
N ILE A 6 56.64 21.59 -135.94
CA ILE A 6 55.69 22.60 -135.35
C ILE A 6 54.15 22.50 -135.64
N LYS A 7 53.38 22.40 -134.51
CA LYS A 7 52.06 22.98 -134.08
C LYS A 7 50.78 22.74 -134.93
N ILE A 8 49.50 22.90 -134.54
CA ILE A 8 48.63 23.13 -133.34
C ILE A 8 47.16 23.04 -133.88
N ASN A 9 46.12 22.64 -133.09
CA ASN A 9 44.87 23.40 -132.77
C ASN A 9 43.58 22.61 -132.36
N LEU A 10 42.86 23.23 -131.40
CA LEU A 10 41.39 23.42 -131.22
C LEU A 10 40.38 22.27 -130.85
N LEU A 11 39.91 22.36 -129.58
CA LEU A 11 38.53 22.28 -129.02
C LEU A 11 37.42 21.41 -129.68
N CYS A 12 36.90 20.39 -128.97
CA CYS A 12 35.50 19.92 -129.06
C CYS A 12 35.06 18.97 -127.90
N THR A 13 33.75 18.99 -127.63
CA THR A 13 32.86 18.34 -126.62
C THR A 13 32.95 16.81 -126.40
N LEU A 14 32.74 16.26 -125.18
CA LEU A 14 32.09 14.93 -124.96
C LEU A 14 31.79 14.54 -123.46
N MET A 15 30.51 14.27 -123.18
CA MET A 15 29.81 13.27 -122.33
C MET A 15 30.32 12.74 -120.96
N GLY A 16 29.37 12.59 -120.00
CA GLY A 16 29.17 11.33 -119.25
C GLY A 16 28.66 11.47 -117.80
N THR A 17 27.44 11.01 -117.48
CA THR A 17 27.07 10.50 -116.14
C THR A 17 25.83 9.58 -116.16
N MET A 18 25.95 8.38 -115.60
CA MET A 18 24.88 7.64 -114.92
C MET A 18 25.44 6.76 -113.79
N VAL A 19 24.55 6.48 -112.82
CA VAL A 19 24.54 5.43 -111.77
C VAL A 19 24.87 5.87 -110.32
N TYR A 20 23.88 5.70 -109.43
CA TYR A 20 23.95 5.73 -107.97
C TYR A 20 24.09 4.30 -107.40
N ALA A 21 25.05 4.10 -106.49
CA ALA A 21 25.00 3.16 -105.35
C ALA A 21 26.23 3.35 -104.43
N GLN A 22 26.03 3.45 -103.11
CA GLN A 22 26.75 2.73 -102.01
C GLN A 22 26.70 3.47 -100.65
N GLN A 23 26.38 2.71 -99.58
CA GLN A 23 26.58 3.04 -98.17
C GLN A 23 27.79 2.24 -97.63
N GLY A 24 28.60 2.86 -96.76
CA GLY A 24 29.66 2.22 -95.94
C GLY A 24 30.86 3.15 -95.71
N ARG A 25 30.96 3.77 -94.53
CA ARG A 25 31.95 4.81 -94.18
C ARG A 25 33.24 4.20 -93.60
N VAL A 26 34.40 4.82 -93.83
CA VAL A 26 35.45 5.02 -92.80
C VAL A 26 36.22 6.31 -93.14
N GLY A 27 36.36 7.21 -92.17
CA GLY A 27 37.01 8.49 -92.39
C GLY A 27 38.36 8.62 -91.71
N ILE A 28 39.40 8.66 -92.53
CA ILE A 28 40.58 9.49 -92.31
C ILE A 28 40.66 10.45 -93.52
N ASN A 29 40.74 11.75 -93.20
CA ASN A 29 40.58 12.95 -94.04
C ASN A 29 39.16 13.34 -94.51
N THR A 30 38.20 13.10 -93.61
CA THR A 30 37.09 14.03 -93.28
C THR A 30 37.28 15.49 -93.68
N ASP A 31 36.25 16.15 -94.24
CA ASP A 31 35.52 17.23 -93.52
C ASP A 31 34.12 16.89 -92.94
N SER A 32 33.64 15.63 -92.93
CA SER A 32 32.78 15.11 -91.80
C SER A 32 32.30 13.64 -91.90
N PRO A 33 33.05 12.69 -91.32
CA PRO A 33 32.60 11.44 -90.74
C PRO A 33 32.81 11.47 -89.21
N LYS A 34 31.73 11.25 -88.47
CA LYS A 34 31.69 11.25 -86.99
C LYS A 34 31.86 9.85 -86.39
N ALA A 35 32.93 9.18 -86.86
CA ALA A 35 33.51 7.87 -86.51
C ALA A 35 32.75 6.58 -86.91
N THR A 36 33.51 5.58 -87.38
CA THR A 36 33.07 4.26 -87.86
C THR A 36 34.33 3.37 -87.88
N LEU A 37 34.59 2.63 -86.80
CA LEU A 37 35.73 1.72 -86.65
C LEU A 37 35.20 0.28 -86.70
N ASP A 38 35.77 -0.57 -87.55
CA ASP A 38 35.48 -2.01 -87.59
C ASP A 38 36.78 -2.82 -87.45
N ILE A 39 36.85 -3.68 -86.44
CA ILE A 39 38.00 -4.53 -86.06
C ILE A 39 37.59 -5.98 -86.38
N HIS A 40 38.31 -6.64 -87.28
CA HIS A 40 38.01 -8.02 -87.69
C HIS A 40 38.70 -9.07 -86.80
N SER A 41 38.05 -10.21 -86.54
CA SER A 41 38.69 -11.40 -85.96
C SER A 41 39.39 -12.22 -87.04
N ILE A 42 40.63 -12.66 -86.80
CA ILE A 42 41.26 -13.72 -87.59
C ILE A 42 41.25 -14.98 -86.74
N ASN A 43 40.73 -16.08 -87.31
CA ASN A 43 40.83 -17.40 -86.69
C ASN A 43 42.32 -17.80 -86.59
N GLY A 44 42.84 -17.86 -85.36
CA GLY A 44 44.13 -18.46 -85.02
C GLY A 44 45.22 -17.45 -84.63
N GLU A 45 45.42 -17.27 -83.32
CA GLU A 45 46.50 -16.50 -82.63
C GLU A 45 46.26 -15.00 -82.32
N SER A 46 45.23 -14.77 -81.49
CA SER A 46 45.05 -13.78 -80.41
C SER A 46 45.92 -12.49 -80.30
N VAL A 47 45.50 -11.37 -80.93
CA VAL A 47 45.28 -10.05 -80.26
C VAL A 47 44.29 -9.23 -81.10
N SER A 48 43.17 -8.78 -80.51
CA SER A 48 42.25 -7.80 -81.12
C SER A 48 42.44 -6.42 -80.48
N GLY A 49 42.75 -5.40 -81.29
CA GLY A 49 42.90 -4.01 -80.82
C GLY A 49 43.56 -3.09 -81.86
N ILE A 50 43.49 -1.78 -81.64
CA ILE A 50 44.31 -0.79 -82.35
C ILE A 50 45.61 -0.62 -81.57
N LEU A 51 46.75 -0.73 -82.24
CA LEU A 51 48.03 -0.32 -81.65
C LEU A 51 48.07 1.21 -81.54
N ILE A 52 48.05 1.69 -80.31
CA ILE A 52 48.21 3.11 -79.99
C ILE A 52 49.67 3.52 -80.29
N PRO A 53 49.93 4.70 -80.89
CA PRO A 53 51.29 5.15 -81.19
C PRO A 53 52.17 5.14 -79.93
N ARG A 54 53.37 4.56 -80.07
CA ARG A 54 54.36 4.44 -78.99
C ARG A 54 55.47 5.44 -79.22
N LEU A 55 55.76 6.28 -78.23
CA LEU A 55 56.80 7.31 -78.31
C LEU A 55 57.77 7.16 -77.14
N ASN A 56 59.07 7.29 -77.42
CA ASN A 56 60.07 7.51 -76.37
C ASN A 56 60.12 8.99 -75.95
N GLY A 57 60.90 9.33 -74.92
CA GLY A 57 60.92 10.68 -74.38
C GLY A 57 61.35 11.76 -75.38
N GLY A 58 62.38 11.49 -76.18
CA GLY A 58 62.84 12.45 -77.21
C GLY A 58 61.82 12.64 -78.34
N GLN A 59 61.11 11.58 -78.73
CA GLN A 59 60.06 11.62 -79.74
C GLN A 59 58.81 12.34 -79.24
N PHE A 60 58.43 12.13 -77.99
CA PHE A 60 57.29 12.83 -77.38
C PHE A 60 57.56 14.33 -77.21
N GLU A 61 58.75 14.72 -76.75
CA GLU A 61 59.14 16.13 -76.69
C GLU A 61 59.17 16.80 -78.08
N SER A 62 59.64 16.08 -79.10
CA SER A 62 59.66 16.57 -80.49
C SER A 62 58.25 16.70 -81.07
N PHE A 63 57.38 15.74 -80.76
CA PHE A 63 55.96 15.75 -81.13
C PHE A 63 55.25 16.98 -80.54
N LEU A 64 55.45 17.26 -79.25
CA LEU A 64 54.88 18.42 -78.58
C LEU A 64 55.35 19.76 -79.16
N LYS A 65 56.62 19.85 -79.60
CA LYS A 65 57.18 21.08 -80.18
C LYS A 65 56.73 21.35 -81.61
N ASN A 66 56.55 20.30 -82.40
CA ASN A 66 56.38 20.41 -83.85
C ASN A 66 54.94 20.17 -84.33
N THR A 67 54.02 19.75 -83.45
CA THR A 67 52.62 19.47 -83.80
C THR A 67 51.69 20.34 -82.96
N PRO A 68 50.97 21.31 -83.56
CA PRO A 68 49.93 22.04 -82.85
C PRO A 68 48.76 21.10 -82.56
N LEU A 69 48.39 20.99 -81.27
CA LEU A 69 47.29 20.14 -80.81
C LEU A 69 46.09 21.02 -80.43
N GLY A 70 44.90 20.69 -80.92
CA GLY A 70 43.67 21.44 -80.69
C GLY A 70 42.45 20.55 -80.48
N VAL A 71 41.26 21.14 -80.67
CA VAL A 71 39.96 20.45 -80.50
C VAL A 71 39.86 19.18 -81.35
N ASP A 72 40.48 19.16 -82.52
CA ASP A 72 40.46 18.04 -83.45
C ASP A 72 41.24 16.81 -82.95
N GLN A 73 42.19 17.02 -82.02
CA GLN A 73 42.96 15.93 -81.39
C GLN A 73 42.41 15.56 -80.01
N HIS A 74 41.26 16.10 -79.60
CA HIS A 74 40.63 15.77 -78.33
C HIS A 74 40.46 14.25 -78.19
N SER A 75 40.86 13.70 -77.04
CA SER A 75 40.85 12.26 -76.74
C SER A 75 41.87 11.40 -77.51
N MET A 76 42.88 11.99 -78.16
CA MET A 76 44.04 11.25 -78.67
C MET A 76 44.74 10.49 -77.54
N MET A 77 45.06 9.22 -77.78
CA MET A 77 45.81 8.37 -76.85
C MET A 77 47.19 8.07 -77.43
N LEU A 78 48.21 8.07 -76.57
CA LEU A 78 49.59 7.68 -76.87
C LEU A 78 50.10 6.75 -75.77
N TYR A 79 51.13 5.96 -76.07
CA TYR A 79 51.83 5.16 -75.07
C TYR A 79 53.29 5.63 -74.97
N LEU A 80 53.70 6.11 -73.79
CA LEU A 80 55.08 6.48 -73.52
C LEU A 80 55.87 5.22 -73.14
N THR A 81 56.96 4.96 -73.85
CA THR A 81 57.80 3.77 -73.58
C THR A 81 58.86 4.01 -72.51
N GLU A 82 59.13 5.27 -72.19
CA GLU A 82 60.12 5.70 -71.20
C GLU A 82 59.61 6.92 -70.43
N PRO A 83 60.08 7.17 -69.19
CA PRO A 83 59.69 8.35 -68.44
C PRO A 83 60.09 9.66 -69.13
N VAL A 84 59.23 10.67 -69.08
CA VAL A 84 59.48 11.99 -69.71
C VAL A 84 59.27 13.11 -68.70
N VAL A 85 60.19 14.08 -68.67
CA VAL A 85 60.11 15.27 -67.83
C VAL A 85 59.51 16.43 -68.63
N ILE A 86 58.42 17.01 -68.16
CA ILE A 86 57.82 18.17 -68.84
C ILE A 86 58.69 19.43 -68.57
N LYS A 87 59.31 19.97 -69.62
CA LYS A 87 60.15 21.19 -69.59
C LYS A 87 59.43 22.39 -70.25
N SER A 88 59.56 23.57 -69.66
CA SER A 88 58.58 24.67 -69.73
C SER A 88 58.65 25.67 -70.91
N ASN A 89 59.11 25.32 -72.10
CA ASN A 89 59.29 26.36 -73.14
C ASN A 89 58.54 26.04 -74.43
N ASN A 90 57.20 26.26 -74.45
CA ASN A 90 56.38 26.71 -75.59
C ASN A 90 54.85 26.72 -75.30
N GLY A 91 54.39 27.46 -74.29
CA GLY A 91 52.99 27.92 -74.25
C GLY A 91 51.89 26.97 -73.74
N TYR A 92 52.08 26.29 -72.61
CA TYR A 92 51.03 25.47 -71.98
C TYR A 92 50.52 26.06 -70.64
N PRO A 93 49.27 26.52 -70.52
CA PRO A 93 48.59 26.72 -69.23
C PRO A 93 47.66 25.51 -68.92
N ARG A 94 47.75 24.95 -67.70
CA ARG A 94 46.91 25.12 -66.48
C ARG A 94 45.59 24.33 -66.48
N GLU A 95 45.51 23.46 -65.47
CA GLU A 95 44.35 22.81 -64.84
C GLU A 95 43.12 22.50 -65.70
N LEU A 96 42.95 21.20 -66.00
CA LEU A 96 41.67 20.66 -66.44
C LEU A 96 40.96 19.97 -65.26
N GLN A 97 39.86 20.58 -64.80
CA GLN A 97 38.99 20.03 -63.76
C GLN A 97 37.85 19.28 -64.43
N THR A 98 37.83 17.95 -64.39
CA THR A 98 36.67 17.16 -64.87
C THR A 98 36.02 16.42 -63.70
N SER A 99 34.69 16.55 -63.59
CA SER A 99 33.88 15.86 -62.59
C SER A 99 33.21 14.63 -63.20
N LEU A 100 33.40 13.47 -62.62
CA LEU A 100 32.52 12.32 -62.77
C LEU A 100 32.03 11.95 -61.36
N ASN A 101 30.71 11.99 -61.16
CA ASN A 101 30.02 11.56 -59.94
C ASN A 101 30.54 12.18 -58.62
N ASN A 102 30.43 13.51 -58.47
CA ASN A 102 30.64 14.24 -57.21
C ASN A 102 32.00 14.06 -56.50
N VAL A 103 33.05 13.62 -57.22
CA VAL A 103 34.42 13.71 -56.72
C VAL A 103 35.26 14.53 -57.70
N SER A 104 35.68 15.72 -57.26
CA SER A 104 36.63 16.57 -57.99
C SER A 104 38.03 15.98 -57.86
N TYR A 105 38.62 15.49 -58.95
CA TYR A 105 40.01 15.03 -58.96
C TYR A 105 40.88 16.03 -59.73
N THR A 106 41.75 16.74 -59.00
CA THR A 106 42.82 17.53 -59.60
C THR A 106 44.09 16.70 -59.58
N THR A 107 44.48 16.11 -60.70
CA THR A 107 45.87 15.62 -60.85
C THR A 107 46.66 16.73 -61.52
N THR A 108 47.08 17.71 -60.73
CA THR A 108 47.99 18.76 -61.19
C THR A 108 49.35 18.12 -61.46
N VAL A 109 49.74 17.97 -62.72
CA VAL A 109 51.14 17.69 -63.06
C VAL A 109 51.89 19.01 -62.91
N ASN A 110 52.61 19.17 -61.81
CA ASN A 110 53.39 20.37 -61.52
C ASN A 110 54.72 20.35 -62.29
N GLN A 111 55.28 21.55 -62.52
CA GLN A 111 56.55 21.74 -63.21
C GLN A 111 57.65 20.83 -62.63
N GLY A 112 58.40 20.13 -63.48
CA GLY A 112 59.47 19.22 -63.07
C GLY A 112 59.02 17.80 -62.67
N GLN A 113 57.73 17.46 -62.77
CA GLN A 113 57.29 16.08 -62.60
C GLN A 113 57.59 15.22 -63.83
N THR A 114 58.11 14.03 -63.57
CA THR A 114 58.31 12.95 -64.54
C THR A 114 57.01 12.19 -64.73
N ILE A 115 56.51 12.10 -65.96
CA ILE A 115 55.47 11.13 -66.32
C ILE A 115 56.17 9.80 -66.60
N GLY A 116 55.72 8.71 -65.96
CA GLY A 116 56.28 7.37 -66.18
C GLY A 116 55.93 6.79 -67.56
N PRO A 117 56.54 5.66 -67.96
CA PRO A 117 56.07 4.91 -69.12
C PRO A 117 54.63 4.44 -68.87
N GLY A 118 53.75 4.57 -69.87
CA GLY A 118 52.32 4.30 -69.71
C GLY A 118 51.44 5.01 -70.74
N TYR A 119 50.13 4.78 -70.67
CA TYR A 119 49.15 5.42 -71.54
C TYR A 119 48.89 6.87 -71.12
N VAL A 120 48.99 7.79 -72.08
CA VAL A 120 48.62 9.19 -71.90
C VAL A 120 47.51 9.58 -72.87
N LYS A 121 46.54 10.37 -72.39
CA LYS A 121 45.42 10.88 -73.18
C LYS A 121 45.49 12.40 -73.26
N TYR A 122 45.35 12.96 -74.46
CA TYR A 122 45.16 14.39 -74.64
C TYR A 122 43.68 14.74 -74.49
N ILE A 123 43.40 15.77 -73.71
CA ILE A 123 42.06 16.28 -73.48
C ILE A 123 42.08 17.78 -73.75
N TYR A 124 41.31 18.20 -74.76
CA TYR A 124 41.09 19.60 -75.09
C TYR A 124 39.78 20.12 -74.50
N ASP A 125 39.81 21.25 -73.82
CA ASP A 125 38.62 21.91 -73.30
C ASP A 125 38.12 22.97 -74.28
N SER A 126 36.91 22.76 -74.79
CA SER A 126 36.27 23.70 -75.71
C SER A 126 35.84 25.01 -75.05
N GLN A 127 35.71 25.06 -73.72
CA GLN A 127 35.31 26.26 -73.00
C GLN A 127 36.49 27.18 -72.67
N SER A 128 37.64 26.62 -72.29
CA SER A 128 38.85 27.39 -71.97
C SER A 128 39.83 27.53 -73.14
N GLY A 129 39.64 26.77 -74.22
CA GLY A 129 40.52 26.77 -75.39
C GLY A 129 41.89 26.12 -75.15
N GLN A 130 42.03 25.32 -74.08
CA GLN A 130 43.30 24.76 -73.63
C GLN A 130 43.31 23.23 -73.71
N GLY A 131 44.48 22.66 -73.94
CA GLY A 131 44.70 21.23 -74.03
C GLY A 131 45.64 20.69 -72.97
N THR A 132 45.30 19.56 -72.36
CA THR A 132 46.05 18.93 -71.26
C THR A 132 46.30 17.46 -71.54
N TRP A 133 47.50 16.97 -71.20
CA TRP A 133 47.84 15.55 -71.23
C TRP A 133 47.60 14.91 -69.86
N VAL A 134 46.90 13.79 -69.84
CA VAL A 134 46.55 13.04 -68.64
C VAL A 134 47.19 11.66 -68.71
N ASP A 135 48.02 11.33 -67.72
CA ASP A 135 48.51 9.97 -67.50
C ASP A 135 47.39 9.09 -66.94
N ILE A 136 47.05 8.04 -67.69
CA ILE A 136 45.92 7.15 -67.42
C ILE A 136 46.28 6.12 -66.35
N GLU A 137 47.53 5.66 -66.28
CA GLU A 137 47.94 4.65 -65.29
C GLU A 137 48.00 5.25 -63.88
N THR A 138 48.49 6.49 -63.75
CA THR A 138 48.52 7.20 -62.47
C THR A 138 47.10 7.57 -61.98
N ALA A 139 46.13 7.72 -62.88
CA ALA A 139 44.72 7.95 -62.52
C ALA A 139 44.03 6.69 -61.96
N ILE A 140 44.47 5.49 -62.37
CA ILE A 140 43.86 4.21 -61.96
C ILE A 140 44.44 3.68 -60.63
N GLN A 141 45.70 4.00 -60.30
CA GLN A 141 46.33 3.51 -59.05
C GLN A 141 45.92 4.27 -57.77
N LYS A 142 45.28 5.45 -57.85
CA LYS A 142 44.84 6.21 -56.66
C LYS A 142 43.48 5.80 -56.09
N THR A 143 42.86 4.75 -56.63
CA THR A 143 41.49 4.35 -56.30
C THR A 143 41.36 3.53 -54.99
N THR A 144 42.43 3.30 -54.22
CA THR A 144 42.38 2.45 -53.00
C THR A 144 43.11 2.95 -51.76
N THR A 145 43.54 4.22 -51.68
CA THR A 145 44.17 4.74 -50.46
C THR A 145 43.37 5.88 -49.82
N LEU A 146 42.48 5.50 -48.89
CA LEU A 146 42.08 6.36 -47.77
C LEU A 146 43.36 6.83 -47.06
N GLN A 147 43.59 8.14 -46.95
CA GLN A 147 44.69 8.69 -46.15
C GLN A 147 44.50 8.35 -44.67
N THR A 148 44.98 7.19 -44.28
CA THR A 148 45.34 6.87 -42.90
C THR A 148 46.72 7.48 -42.66
N ARG A 149 46.82 8.46 -41.75
CA ARG A 149 48.12 8.92 -41.29
C ARG A 149 48.66 7.88 -40.30
N TYR A 150 49.32 6.87 -40.84
CA TYR A 150 50.01 5.83 -40.08
C TYR A 150 51.36 6.38 -39.61
N THR A 151 51.62 6.32 -38.30
CA THR A 151 52.99 6.50 -37.78
C THR A 151 53.35 5.22 -37.05
N VAL A 152 54.13 4.36 -37.72
CA VAL A 152 54.85 3.26 -37.07
C VAL A 152 55.81 3.91 -36.09
N GLY A 153 55.69 3.60 -34.80
CA GLY A 153 56.80 3.83 -33.87
C GLY A 153 57.78 2.66 -34.00
N ASP A 154 59.09 2.94 -33.98
CA ASP A 154 60.21 2.05 -34.30
C ASP A 154 60.31 0.71 -33.51
N ASN A 155 59.34 0.37 -32.65
CA ASN A 155 59.34 -0.83 -31.80
C ASN A 155 58.18 -1.82 -32.08
N GLY A 156 57.62 -1.83 -33.28
CA GLY A 156 56.58 -2.81 -33.66
C GLY A 156 55.17 -2.53 -33.11
N THR A 157 54.89 -1.27 -32.72
CA THR A 157 53.57 -0.83 -32.25
C THR A 157 52.73 -0.17 -33.35
N THR A 158 51.51 -0.64 -33.54
CA THR A 158 50.52 -0.08 -34.48
C THR A 158 49.72 1.03 -33.78
N ARG A 159 49.72 2.25 -34.33
CA ARG A 159 48.98 3.42 -33.82
C ARG A 159 48.00 3.90 -34.90
N TYR A 160 46.71 4.02 -34.58
CA TYR A 160 45.68 4.50 -35.52
C TYR A 160 45.03 5.78 -35.00
N ALA A 161 45.22 6.88 -35.74
CA ALA A 161 44.50 8.13 -35.54
C ALA A 161 43.75 8.48 -36.83
N PHE A 162 42.42 8.60 -36.75
CA PHE A 162 41.57 9.04 -37.85
C PHE A 162 40.92 10.37 -37.43
N GLY A 163 41.47 11.49 -37.92
CA GLY A 163 40.87 12.80 -37.75
C GLY A 163 40.16 13.23 -39.03
N THR A 164 38.90 13.63 -38.95
CA THR A 164 38.26 14.37 -40.04
C THR A 164 38.70 15.84 -39.96
N PRO A 165 39.23 16.44 -41.04
CA PRO A 165 39.46 17.88 -41.05
C PRO A 165 38.09 18.58 -41.14
N SER A 166 37.67 19.25 -40.06
CA SER A 166 36.61 20.27 -40.17
C SER A 166 37.18 21.49 -40.91
N SER A 167 36.34 22.12 -41.72
CA SER A 167 36.69 23.06 -42.80
C SER A 167 37.27 24.42 -42.37
N SER A 168 37.87 24.57 -41.18
CA SER A 168 38.39 25.87 -40.71
C SER A 168 39.59 25.87 -39.77
N TYR A 169 40.16 24.73 -39.37
CA TYR A 169 41.28 24.73 -38.41
C TYR A 169 42.58 24.19 -38.99
N LYS A 170 43.61 25.05 -39.06
CA LYS A 170 45.00 24.65 -39.30
C LYS A 170 45.47 23.77 -38.14
N LEU A 171 45.72 22.48 -38.40
CA LEU A 171 46.46 21.61 -37.49
C LEU A 171 47.88 22.18 -37.29
N THR A 172 48.07 22.93 -36.20
CA THR A 172 49.38 23.21 -35.60
C THR A 172 49.65 22.11 -34.58
N SER A 173 50.90 21.67 -34.48
CA SER A 173 51.36 20.41 -33.88
C SER A 173 50.79 20.07 -32.49
N THR A 174 50.69 18.77 -32.21
CA THR A 174 50.41 18.11 -30.90
C THR A 174 49.10 18.48 -30.22
N LYS A 175 48.00 17.77 -30.53
CA LYS A 175 46.76 17.94 -29.78
C LYS A 175 45.90 16.67 -29.69
N THR A 176 46.07 15.74 -30.63
CA THR A 176 45.70 14.32 -30.51
C THR A 176 46.93 13.49 -30.15
N LEU A 177 47.00 13.00 -28.91
CA LEU A 177 48.15 12.28 -28.36
C LEU A 177 47.82 10.81 -28.14
N VAL A 178 48.74 9.92 -28.51
CA VAL A 178 48.67 8.48 -28.25
C VAL A 178 50.02 8.02 -27.72
N GLU A 179 50.14 7.90 -26.41
CA GLU A 179 51.39 7.50 -25.72
C GLU A 179 51.37 6.03 -25.27
N GLY A 180 50.19 5.46 -25.06
CA GLY A 180 50.05 4.07 -24.60
C GLY A 180 50.20 3.01 -25.69
N ARG A 181 50.64 1.81 -25.32
CA ARG A 181 50.77 0.64 -26.22
C ARG A 181 49.40 0.07 -26.59
N ASN A 182 49.24 -0.40 -27.83
CA ASN A 182 48.00 -1.02 -28.34
C ASN A 182 46.74 -0.19 -28.09
N SER A 183 46.84 1.12 -28.35
CA SER A 183 45.78 2.08 -28.07
C SER A 183 45.28 2.76 -29.34
N ILE A 184 44.03 3.22 -29.30
CA ILE A 184 43.33 3.82 -30.44
C ILE A 184 42.80 5.19 -30.03
N ASN A 185 43.03 6.23 -30.85
CA ASN A 185 42.44 7.55 -30.63
C ASN A 185 41.71 8.01 -31.91
N LEU A 186 40.40 7.90 -31.88
CA LEU A 186 39.46 8.38 -32.90
C LEU A 186 38.70 9.63 -32.41
N ALA A 187 39.26 10.36 -31.45
CA ALA A 187 38.66 11.58 -30.94
C ALA A 187 39.17 12.83 -31.68
N SER A 188 38.23 13.68 -32.09
CA SER A 188 38.46 15.03 -32.59
C SER A 188 38.59 16.02 -31.42
N ILE A 189 38.87 17.29 -31.74
CA ILE A 189 38.99 18.37 -30.78
C ILE A 189 38.06 19.48 -31.23
N ASP A 190 37.33 20.07 -30.29
CA ASP A 190 36.49 21.23 -30.52
C ASP A 190 36.93 22.37 -29.59
N GLY A 191 37.42 23.46 -30.17
CA GLY A 191 37.88 24.67 -29.49
C GLY A 191 39.39 24.78 -29.21
N ASP A 192 39.82 26.02 -28.96
CA ASP A 192 41.17 26.32 -28.48
C ASP A 192 41.36 25.81 -27.03
N ASN A 193 42.53 25.28 -26.71
CA ASN A 193 42.90 24.68 -25.41
C ASN A 193 42.23 23.37 -24.96
N LYS A 194 41.43 22.69 -25.80
CA LYS A 194 40.98 21.32 -25.52
C LYS A 194 41.96 20.28 -26.07
N THR A 195 42.06 19.14 -25.40
CA THR A 195 42.95 18.03 -25.78
C THR A 195 42.16 16.74 -25.87
N SER A 196 42.46 15.93 -26.88
CA SER A 196 41.97 14.55 -26.99
C SER A 196 43.18 13.63 -26.92
N SER A 197 43.29 12.82 -25.87
CA SER A 197 44.51 12.05 -25.64
C SER A 197 44.24 10.65 -25.09
N VAL A 198 45.10 9.72 -25.47
CA VAL A 198 45.18 8.38 -24.90
C VAL A 198 46.59 8.17 -24.36
N ASN A 199 46.74 8.36 -23.05
CA ASN A 199 47.98 8.16 -22.31
C ASN A 199 47.90 6.92 -21.41
N ALA A 200 47.50 5.79 -22.00
CA ALA A 200 47.41 4.53 -21.30
C ALA A 200 47.45 3.32 -22.24
N ASP A 201 48.04 2.22 -21.78
CA ASP A 201 48.10 0.96 -22.53
C ASP A 201 46.70 0.34 -22.69
N TYR A 202 46.43 -0.27 -23.85
CA TYR A 202 45.17 -0.97 -24.18
C TYR A 202 43.91 -0.08 -24.10
N ALA A 203 44.08 1.23 -24.25
CA ALA A 203 42.99 2.18 -24.12
C ALA A 203 42.45 2.66 -25.47
N ALA A 204 41.19 3.10 -25.49
CA ALA A 204 40.57 3.65 -26.68
C ALA A 204 39.75 4.90 -26.38
N ALA A 205 39.90 5.92 -27.23
CA ALA A 205 39.13 7.16 -27.20
C ALA A 205 38.40 7.38 -28.52
N VAL A 206 37.14 7.79 -28.47
CA VAL A 206 36.31 8.14 -29.63
C VAL A 206 35.52 9.42 -29.35
N GLY A 207 35.26 10.27 -30.35
CA GLY A 207 34.37 11.44 -30.19
C GLY A 207 35.09 12.78 -30.21
N VAL A 208 34.90 13.66 -29.21
CA VAL A 208 35.42 15.03 -29.17
C VAL A 208 35.92 15.36 -27.76
N ASN A 209 37.12 15.95 -27.63
CA ASN A 209 37.70 16.35 -26.34
C ASN A 209 37.76 15.19 -25.31
N THR A 210 38.15 14.00 -25.78
CA THR A 210 38.14 12.76 -24.98
C THR A 210 39.54 12.42 -24.46
N ILE A 211 39.67 12.20 -23.16
CA ILE A 211 40.94 11.93 -22.47
C ILE A 211 40.89 10.56 -21.78
N VAL A 212 41.87 9.70 -22.03
CA VAL A 212 42.00 8.39 -21.38
C VAL A 212 43.41 8.20 -20.82
N GLU A 213 43.54 8.18 -19.50
CA GLU A 213 44.79 7.98 -18.77
C GLU A 213 44.79 6.67 -17.93
N GLY A 214 43.66 5.95 -17.90
CA GLY A 214 43.53 4.63 -17.27
C GLY A 214 43.83 3.49 -18.24
N LYS A 215 44.60 2.48 -17.80
CA LYS A 215 44.93 1.30 -18.63
C LYS A 215 43.69 0.47 -18.91
N ALA A 216 43.63 -0.16 -20.09
CA ALA A 216 42.53 -1.03 -20.52
C ALA A 216 41.15 -0.34 -20.43
N SER A 217 41.11 0.98 -20.66
CA SER A 217 39.91 1.79 -20.50
C SER A 217 39.39 2.32 -21.84
N PHE A 218 38.08 2.58 -21.91
CA PHE A 218 37.42 3.08 -23.12
C PHE A 218 36.63 4.34 -22.79
N ALA A 219 36.85 5.42 -23.55
CA ALA A 219 36.05 6.64 -23.45
C ALA A 219 35.44 7.03 -24.81
N SER A 220 34.18 7.44 -24.82
CA SER A 220 33.51 7.94 -26.02
C SER A 220 32.57 9.12 -25.80
N GLY A 221 32.38 9.95 -26.83
CA GLY A 221 31.44 11.07 -26.78
C GLY A 221 32.15 12.42 -26.71
N GLN A 222 31.59 13.41 -26.00
CA GLN A 222 32.12 14.78 -25.95
C GLN A 222 32.59 15.15 -24.54
N ASP A 223 33.78 15.74 -24.41
CA ASP A 223 34.34 16.21 -23.12
C ASP A 223 34.37 15.08 -22.07
N THR A 224 34.78 13.87 -22.46
CA THR A 224 34.81 12.71 -21.57
C THR A 224 36.22 12.42 -21.07
N LYS A 225 36.36 12.01 -19.80
CA LYS A 225 37.66 11.77 -19.17
C LYS A 225 37.68 10.49 -18.34
N ILE A 226 38.76 9.72 -18.48
CA ILE A 226 39.14 8.66 -17.53
C ILE A 226 40.51 9.03 -16.98
N GLY A 227 40.57 9.36 -15.69
CA GLY A 227 41.79 9.84 -15.02
C GLY A 227 42.83 8.77 -14.75
N ARG A 228 44.04 9.22 -14.40
CA ARG A 228 45.15 8.35 -14.00
C ARG A 228 44.77 7.39 -12.88
N GLY A 229 45.17 6.13 -13.01
CA GLY A 229 44.87 5.09 -12.02
C GLY A 229 43.43 4.56 -12.04
N ALA A 230 42.55 5.03 -12.93
CA ALA A 230 41.23 4.45 -13.16
C ALA A 230 41.30 3.35 -14.24
N GLU A 231 41.95 2.24 -13.89
CA GLU A 231 42.16 1.11 -14.81
C GLU A 231 40.85 0.37 -15.08
N SER A 232 40.77 -0.29 -16.25
CA SER A 232 39.63 -1.12 -16.67
C SER A 232 38.27 -0.40 -16.54
N SER A 233 38.25 0.89 -16.90
CA SER A 233 37.09 1.76 -16.72
C SER A 233 36.49 2.17 -18.05
N PHE A 234 35.22 2.55 -18.01
CA PHE A 234 34.45 2.89 -19.20
C PHE A 234 33.75 4.25 -19.00
N ALA A 235 33.91 5.16 -19.96
CA ALA A 235 33.23 6.44 -19.98
C ALA A 235 32.49 6.65 -21.31
N MET A 236 31.26 7.14 -21.28
CA MET A 236 30.56 7.56 -22.48
C MET A 236 29.69 8.81 -22.26
N GLY A 237 29.33 9.49 -23.35
CA GLY A 237 28.34 10.57 -23.33
C GLY A 237 28.95 11.96 -23.38
N GLN A 238 28.39 12.92 -22.63
CA GLN A 238 28.83 14.32 -22.64
C GLN A 238 29.30 14.76 -21.25
N ASN A 239 30.49 15.37 -21.15
CA ASN A 239 31.01 15.91 -19.89
C ASN A 239 31.10 14.85 -18.77
N THR A 240 31.43 13.60 -19.09
CA THR A 240 31.49 12.50 -18.11
C THR A 240 32.92 12.25 -17.64
N GLU A 241 33.07 11.85 -16.37
CA GLU A 241 34.39 11.70 -15.76
C GLU A 241 34.48 10.46 -14.86
N VAL A 242 35.45 9.59 -15.11
CA VAL A 242 35.96 8.64 -14.11
C VAL A 242 37.17 9.30 -13.44
N LEU A 243 37.05 9.60 -12.15
CA LEU A 243 38.10 10.29 -11.41
C LEU A 243 39.34 9.42 -11.22
N GLU A 244 40.44 10.06 -10.85
CA GLU A 244 41.71 9.37 -10.59
C GLU A 244 41.55 8.27 -9.55
N SER A 245 42.21 7.13 -9.78
CA SER A 245 42.16 5.92 -8.93
C SER A 245 40.79 5.21 -8.83
N ALA A 246 39.75 5.66 -9.54
CA ALA A 246 38.44 5.00 -9.56
C ALA A 246 38.40 3.79 -10.53
N SER A 247 39.29 2.81 -10.32
CA SER A 247 39.39 1.62 -11.17
C SER A 247 38.11 0.79 -11.24
N ASN A 248 37.92 0.04 -12.33
CA ASN A 248 36.78 -0.84 -12.59
C ASN A 248 35.43 -0.11 -12.56
N SER A 249 35.40 1.16 -12.99
CA SER A 249 34.19 1.99 -12.92
C SER A 249 33.58 2.24 -14.28
N PHE A 250 32.28 2.50 -14.28
CA PHE A 250 31.51 2.87 -15.46
C PHE A 250 30.86 4.23 -15.25
N VAL A 251 30.99 5.13 -16.23
CA VAL A 251 30.28 6.41 -16.25
C VAL A 251 29.61 6.64 -17.61
N GLY A 252 28.37 7.13 -17.60
CA GLY A 252 27.65 7.46 -18.82
C GLY A 252 26.58 8.55 -18.67
N GLY A 253 26.13 9.08 -19.81
CA GLY A 253 25.09 10.11 -19.87
C GLY A 253 25.65 11.53 -20.01
N ASN A 254 25.15 12.49 -19.23
CA ASN A 254 25.57 13.90 -19.29
C ASN A 254 26.06 14.38 -17.92
N ALA A 255 27.25 14.96 -17.81
CA ALA A 255 27.78 15.54 -16.57
C ALA A 255 27.90 14.55 -15.37
N SER A 256 27.90 13.24 -15.63
CA SER A 256 27.98 12.20 -14.58
C SER A 256 29.43 11.88 -14.20
N LYS A 257 29.64 11.42 -12.96
CA LYS A 257 30.97 11.13 -12.40
C LYS A 257 31.04 9.84 -11.58
N ALA A 258 32.11 9.09 -11.78
CA ALA A 258 32.52 7.95 -10.96
C ALA A 258 33.73 8.35 -10.10
N LYS A 259 33.53 8.52 -8.79
CA LYS A 259 34.55 9.06 -7.84
C LYS A 259 35.39 8.00 -7.15
N GLY A 260 34.88 6.79 -7.01
CA GLY A 260 35.57 5.70 -6.32
C GLY A 260 35.62 4.43 -7.13
N ALA A 261 36.49 3.50 -6.74
CA ALA A 261 36.66 2.23 -7.45
C ALA A 261 35.37 1.39 -7.44
N VAL A 262 35.15 0.60 -8.48
CA VAL A 262 34.00 -0.30 -8.67
C VAL A 262 32.67 0.48 -8.62
N SER A 263 32.64 1.70 -9.14
CA SER A 263 31.44 2.54 -9.15
C SER A 263 30.75 2.55 -10.50
N PHE A 264 29.43 2.72 -10.50
CA PHE A 264 28.62 2.80 -11.72
C PHE A 264 27.77 4.07 -11.66
N ALA A 265 27.98 5.02 -12.57
CA ALA A 265 27.20 6.25 -12.66
C ALA A 265 26.57 6.41 -14.05
N PHE A 266 25.25 6.51 -14.15
CA PHE A 266 24.59 6.74 -15.45
C PHE A 266 23.36 7.65 -15.34
N GLY A 267 23.33 8.69 -16.17
CA GLY A 267 22.21 9.64 -16.20
C GLY A 267 22.68 11.07 -16.42
N THR A 268 22.01 12.04 -15.80
CA THR A 268 22.40 13.45 -15.87
C THR A 268 22.88 13.93 -14.51
N GLY A 269 24.16 14.28 -14.39
CA GLY A 269 24.76 14.68 -13.12
C GLY A 269 24.71 13.58 -12.06
N ALA A 270 24.79 12.31 -12.46
CA ALA A 270 24.84 11.20 -11.50
C ALA A 270 26.24 11.11 -10.86
N TYR A 271 26.33 10.90 -9.56
CA TYR A 271 27.56 10.83 -8.78
C TYR A 271 27.63 9.51 -8.01
N ALA A 272 28.59 8.64 -8.34
CA ALA A 272 28.80 7.37 -7.64
C ALA A 272 30.14 7.38 -6.87
N GLU A 273 30.08 7.10 -5.57
CA GLU A 273 31.26 6.83 -4.75
C GLU A 273 31.70 5.36 -4.88
N ALA A 274 32.79 4.95 -4.19
CA ALA A 274 33.34 3.60 -4.38
C ALA A 274 32.31 2.48 -4.09
N GLY A 275 32.12 1.53 -5.00
CA GLY A 275 31.17 0.43 -4.85
C GLY A 275 29.69 0.84 -4.93
N GLU A 276 29.37 2.09 -5.29
CA GLU A 276 28.01 2.59 -5.44
C GLU A 276 27.54 2.50 -6.89
N VAL A 277 26.25 2.19 -7.06
CA VAL A 277 25.53 2.33 -8.33
C VAL A 277 24.60 3.55 -8.24
N ALA A 278 24.90 4.60 -8.99
CA ALA A 278 24.12 5.83 -9.07
C ALA A 278 23.45 5.99 -10.44
N LEU A 279 22.13 6.18 -10.45
CA LEU A 279 21.34 6.36 -11.66
C LEU A 279 20.51 7.65 -11.60
N GLY A 280 20.02 8.13 -12.75
CA GLY A 280 18.99 9.17 -12.81
C GLY A 280 19.54 10.59 -12.87
N PHE A 281 18.92 11.52 -12.15
CA PHE A 281 19.21 12.96 -12.23
C PHE A 281 19.75 13.47 -10.89
N PHE A 282 20.98 13.99 -10.86
CA PHE A 282 21.56 14.74 -9.73
C PHE A 282 21.24 14.13 -8.35
N ASN A 283 21.73 12.91 -8.08
CA ASN A 283 21.64 12.31 -6.75
C ASN A 283 22.50 13.08 -5.74
N THR A 284 22.16 12.98 -4.45
CA THR A 284 22.94 13.60 -3.38
C THR A 284 24.33 12.98 -3.27
N ASP A 285 25.29 13.71 -2.73
CA ASP A 285 26.62 13.17 -2.45
C ASP A 285 26.54 12.18 -1.30
N ALA A 286 27.29 11.08 -1.38
CA ALA A 286 27.31 10.11 -0.29
C ALA A 286 27.98 10.72 0.94
N TYR A 287 27.49 10.35 2.12
CA TYR A 287 28.02 10.79 3.38
C TYR A 287 29.43 10.22 3.59
N SER A 288 30.39 11.11 3.86
CA SER A 288 31.83 10.80 3.86
C SER A 288 32.28 9.89 5.02
N ASP A 289 31.46 9.74 6.07
CA ASP A 289 31.78 8.98 7.28
C ASP A 289 30.75 7.87 7.55
N ALA A 290 30.47 7.07 6.51
CA ALA A 290 29.64 5.89 6.66
C ALA A 290 30.54 4.70 7.01
N SER A 291 30.59 4.35 8.30
CA SER A 291 31.03 3.03 8.78
C SER A 291 30.53 1.95 7.82
N VAL A 292 31.36 0.94 7.49
CA VAL A 292 31.19 0.01 6.34
C VAL A 292 29.77 -0.56 6.13
N GLY A 293 28.94 -0.64 7.18
CA GLY A 293 27.52 -1.01 7.09
C GLY A 293 26.53 0.07 6.64
N LYS A 294 26.83 1.37 6.61
CA LYS A 294 25.86 2.43 6.27
C LYS A 294 26.09 3.08 4.90
N LYS A 295 27.09 2.60 4.15
CA LYS A 295 27.43 3.15 2.83
C LYS A 295 26.31 2.87 1.83
N ARG A 296 26.03 3.82 0.92
CA ARG A 296 25.12 3.57 -0.20
C ARG A 296 25.71 2.53 -1.16
N LEU A 297 24.90 1.54 -1.51
CA LEU A 297 25.19 0.57 -2.57
C LEU A 297 24.47 0.94 -3.86
N PHE A 298 23.28 1.54 -3.74
CA PHE A 298 22.45 1.91 -4.88
C PHE A 298 21.70 3.21 -4.59
N VAL A 299 21.66 4.12 -5.56
CA VAL A 299 20.89 5.36 -5.50
C VAL A 299 20.30 5.72 -6.86
N ILE A 300 19.06 6.22 -6.85
CA ILE A 300 18.43 6.86 -8.01
C ILE A 300 18.18 8.32 -7.66
N GLY A 301 18.81 9.23 -8.39
CA GLY A 301 18.62 10.67 -8.27
C GLY A 301 17.35 11.17 -8.95
N ARG A 302 16.72 12.18 -8.35
CA ARG A 302 15.60 13.00 -8.89
C ARG A 302 15.80 14.50 -8.69
N GLY A 303 17.06 14.88 -8.51
CA GLY A 303 17.47 16.25 -8.28
C GLY A 303 17.62 17.04 -9.58
N GLU A 304 18.10 18.26 -9.38
CA GLU A 304 18.56 19.16 -10.42
C GLU A 304 19.96 19.67 -10.03
N SER A 305 20.68 20.33 -10.94
CA SER A 305 22.08 20.75 -10.69
C SER A 305 22.26 21.62 -9.44
N ALA A 306 21.28 22.47 -9.12
CA ALA A 306 21.28 23.31 -7.93
C ALA A 306 20.74 22.62 -6.67
N GLN A 307 19.98 21.52 -6.82
CA GLN A 307 19.29 20.83 -5.74
C GLN A 307 19.33 19.32 -5.97
N LYS A 308 20.41 18.69 -5.49
CA LYS A 308 20.56 17.25 -5.54
C LYS A 308 19.50 16.58 -4.65
N ARG A 309 18.89 15.51 -5.14
CA ARG A 309 17.84 14.76 -4.43
C ARG A 309 17.85 13.30 -4.82
N ASP A 310 17.40 12.44 -3.90
CA ASP A 310 17.29 11.00 -4.09
C ASP A 310 15.82 10.59 -4.14
N ALA A 311 15.50 9.72 -5.09
CA ALA A 311 14.20 9.06 -5.20
C ALA A 311 14.19 7.74 -4.44
N PHE A 312 15.32 7.02 -4.48
CA PHE A 312 15.43 5.67 -3.96
C PHE A 312 16.88 5.37 -3.62
N SER A 313 17.12 4.81 -2.43
CA SER A 313 18.46 4.50 -1.92
C SER A 313 18.48 3.18 -1.17
N ILE A 314 19.54 2.39 -1.34
CA ILE A 314 19.82 1.17 -0.57
C ILE A 314 21.20 1.29 0.07
N LEU A 315 21.25 1.04 1.38
CA LEU A 315 22.47 1.07 2.18
C LEU A 315 23.06 -0.34 2.39
N GLY A 316 24.34 -0.40 2.79
CA GLY A 316 25.08 -1.63 3.04
C GLY A 316 24.54 -2.51 4.17
N ASP A 317 23.71 -1.96 5.07
CA ASP A 317 23.06 -2.66 6.18
C ASP A 317 21.64 -3.11 5.81
N GLY A 318 21.27 -2.98 4.53
CA GLY A 318 19.98 -3.39 3.99
C GLY A 318 18.86 -2.36 4.18
N LYS A 319 19.12 -1.21 4.80
CA LYS A 319 18.11 -0.15 4.87
C LYS A 319 17.80 0.39 3.47
N THR A 320 16.52 0.53 3.19
CA THR A 320 15.98 1.05 1.93
C THR A 320 15.16 2.31 2.20
N GLY A 321 15.54 3.41 1.56
CA GLY A 321 14.85 4.69 1.65
C GLY A 321 14.15 5.02 0.33
N ILE A 322 12.89 5.44 0.39
CA ILE A 322 12.12 5.93 -0.75
C ILE A 322 11.75 7.39 -0.49
N GLY A 323 12.19 8.30 -1.36
CA GLY A 323 11.93 9.74 -1.27
C GLY A 323 12.70 10.48 -0.18
N TYR A 324 13.78 9.89 0.35
CA TYR A 324 14.69 10.51 1.30
C TYR A 324 16.00 10.90 0.63
N ASP A 325 16.35 12.18 0.74
CA ASP A 325 17.64 12.72 0.29
C ASP A 325 18.72 12.40 1.34
N SER A 326 19.90 11.97 0.91
CA SER A 326 21.05 11.64 1.79
C SER A 326 20.69 10.65 2.90
N PHE A 327 19.94 9.60 2.54
CA PHE A 327 19.44 8.57 3.46
C PHE A 327 20.55 7.89 4.28
N ASP A 328 21.79 7.90 3.78
CA ASP A 328 23.00 7.40 4.41
C ASP A 328 23.57 8.31 5.52
N ASN A 329 23.10 9.55 5.65
CA ASN A 329 23.56 10.48 6.69
C ASN A 329 23.01 10.07 8.08
N PRO A 330 23.88 9.64 9.02
CA PRO A 330 23.45 9.15 10.34
C PRO A 330 22.88 10.24 11.24
N ASN A 331 23.11 11.52 10.91
CA ASN A 331 22.60 12.65 11.69
C ASN A 331 21.14 13.00 11.35
N ILE A 332 20.55 12.36 10.34
CA ILE A 332 19.12 12.51 10.05
C ILE A 332 18.35 11.64 11.05
N SER A 333 17.75 12.30 12.04
CA SER A 333 16.93 11.65 13.07
C SER A 333 15.76 10.89 12.47
N GLY A 334 15.55 9.65 12.90
CA GLY A 334 14.40 8.84 12.49
C GLY A 334 14.73 7.73 11.49
N ASN A 335 15.97 7.61 11.00
CA ASN A 335 16.36 6.53 10.08
C ASN A 335 16.76 5.20 10.77
N SER A 336 15.83 4.60 11.51
CA SER A 336 16.06 3.34 12.23
C SER A 336 15.44 2.10 11.57
N ALA A 337 14.49 2.26 10.64
CA ALA A 337 13.77 1.13 10.05
C ALA A 337 14.45 0.61 8.77
N LEU A 338 14.25 -0.68 8.47
CA LEU A 338 14.78 -1.31 7.24
C LEU A 338 14.13 -0.79 5.96
N LEU A 339 12.85 -0.40 5.99
CA LEU A 339 12.17 0.27 4.88
C LEU A 339 11.55 1.57 5.38
N GLN A 340 11.90 2.69 4.74
CA GLN A 340 11.36 4.00 5.05
C GLN A 340 10.87 4.69 3.79
N VAL A 341 9.65 5.23 3.86
CA VAL A 341 9.01 5.93 2.74
C VAL A 341 8.62 7.33 3.19
N ASN A 342 9.18 8.35 2.55
CA ASN A 342 8.82 9.74 2.76
C ASN A 342 7.58 10.08 1.92
N GLY A 343 6.41 9.79 2.48
CA GLY A 343 5.12 9.97 1.83
C GLY A 343 4.15 8.84 2.15
N ALA A 344 2.99 8.84 1.50
CA ALA A 344 1.99 7.78 1.66
C ALA A 344 2.31 6.57 0.75
N ILE A 345 2.08 5.36 1.25
CA ILE A 345 2.12 4.12 0.45
C ILE A 345 0.70 3.83 -0.05
N LEU A 346 0.46 4.02 -1.35
CA LEU A 346 -0.78 3.61 -2.00
C LEU A 346 -0.64 2.17 -2.51
N SER A 347 -1.57 1.29 -2.15
CA SER A 347 -1.68 -0.04 -2.74
C SER A 347 -2.94 -0.16 -3.58
N GLY A 348 -2.78 -0.47 -4.88
CA GLY A 348 -3.90 -0.61 -5.82
C GLY A 348 -4.87 -1.74 -5.46
N TYR A 349 -4.36 -2.83 -4.89
CA TYR A 349 -5.17 -3.98 -4.45
C TYR A 349 -5.88 -3.75 -3.11
N LEU A 350 -5.41 -2.80 -2.32
CA LEU A 350 -5.95 -2.48 -1.00
C LEU A 350 -6.79 -1.19 -1.01
N LYS A 351 -7.04 -0.62 -2.20
CA LYS A 351 -7.84 0.58 -2.37
C LYS A 351 -9.29 0.30 -2.00
N GLY A 352 -9.77 0.97 -0.95
CA GLY A 352 -11.14 0.88 -0.45
C GLY A 352 -11.56 2.18 0.23
N THR A 353 -12.73 2.19 0.85
CA THR A 353 -13.19 3.32 1.66
C THR A 353 -12.80 3.11 3.13
N GLY A 354 -12.37 4.19 3.80
CA GLY A 354 -12.03 4.20 5.23
C GLY A 354 -10.60 3.75 5.57
N ASP A 355 -10.18 4.06 6.79
CA ASP A 355 -8.88 3.64 7.35
C ASP A 355 -8.90 2.15 7.71
N ARG A 356 -7.79 1.46 7.47
CA ARG A 356 -7.63 0.02 7.78
C ARG A 356 -6.42 -0.20 8.66
N PRO A 357 -6.55 -0.98 9.75
CA PRO A 357 -5.40 -1.30 10.59
C PRO A 357 -4.42 -2.22 9.83
N VAL A 358 -3.13 -2.03 10.08
CA VAL A 358 -2.07 -2.95 9.69
C VAL A 358 -1.66 -3.75 10.92
N TYR A 359 -1.69 -5.07 10.85
CA TYR A 359 -1.24 -5.97 11.92
C TYR A 359 -0.12 -6.89 11.42
N ALA A 360 0.80 -7.26 12.31
CA ALA A 360 1.75 -8.33 12.05
C ALA A 360 1.14 -9.67 12.49
N ASP A 361 1.34 -10.74 11.72
CA ASP A 361 1.03 -12.09 12.21
C ASP A 361 2.14 -12.63 13.14
N ALA A 362 1.97 -13.87 13.63
CA ALA A 362 2.92 -14.51 14.54
C ALA A 362 4.34 -14.68 13.95
N ASN A 363 4.47 -14.59 12.62
CA ASN A 363 5.75 -14.65 11.91
C ASN A 363 6.28 -13.23 11.56
N GLY A 364 5.63 -12.17 12.04
CA GLY A 364 6.00 -10.78 11.76
C GLY A 364 5.54 -10.25 10.40
N VAL A 365 4.70 -10.99 9.66
CA VAL A 365 4.23 -10.55 8.33
C VAL A 365 3.14 -9.49 8.49
N LEU A 366 3.39 -8.29 7.95
CA LEU A 366 2.40 -7.22 7.92
C LEU A 366 1.22 -7.60 7.01
N LYS A 367 0.02 -7.52 7.57
CA LYS A 367 -1.28 -7.83 6.94
C LYS A 367 -2.22 -6.66 7.18
N ILE A 368 -3.07 -6.38 6.21
CA ILE A 368 -4.08 -5.31 6.32
C ILE A 368 -5.39 -5.93 6.77
N GLY A 369 -5.96 -5.39 7.85
CA GLY A 369 -7.25 -5.84 8.35
C GLY A 369 -8.38 -5.62 7.37
N PRO A 370 -9.51 -6.34 7.52
CA PRO A 370 -10.69 -6.19 6.69
C PRO A 370 -11.20 -4.74 6.66
N SER A 371 -12.02 -4.36 5.67
CA SER A 371 -12.53 -2.97 5.52
C SER A 371 -13.51 -2.54 6.62
N SER A 372 -13.84 -3.42 7.55
CA SER A 372 -14.77 -3.19 8.63
C SER A 372 -14.04 -2.70 9.87
N ALA A 373 -14.56 -1.63 10.49
CA ALA A 373 -14.06 -1.09 11.74
C ALA A 373 -13.89 -2.20 12.80
N VAL A 374 -12.69 -2.29 13.40
CA VAL A 374 -12.43 -3.20 14.52
C VAL A 374 -12.98 -2.52 15.78
N TYR A 375 -14.16 -2.95 16.22
CA TYR A 375 -14.71 -2.54 17.50
C TYR A 375 -14.29 -3.54 18.58
N THR A 376 -13.33 -3.18 19.43
CA THR A 376 -13.03 -3.95 20.64
C THR A 376 -14.15 -3.68 21.66
N VAL A 377 -15.00 -4.67 21.90
CA VAL A 377 -16.05 -4.56 22.91
C VAL A 377 -15.69 -5.36 24.16
N GLY A 378 -16.06 -4.83 25.33
CA GLY A 378 -15.95 -5.54 26.60
C GLY A 378 -16.92 -6.73 26.67
N GLN A 379 -16.66 -7.66 27.58
CA GLN A 379 -17.51 -8.82 27.81
C GLN A 379 -18.97 -8.38 28.08
N GLY A 380 -19.93 -8.94 27.33
CA GLY A 380 -21.38 -8.68 27.50
C GLY A 380 -21.99 -7.64 26.54
N MET A 381 -21.20 -7.03 25.66
CA MET A 381 -21.70 -6.15 24.60
C MET A 381 -21.98 -6.95 23.32
N LYS A 382 -23.16 -6.75 22.71
CA LYS A 382 -23.52 -7.35 21.42
C LYS A 382 -23.40 -6.29 20.31
N LEU A 383 -22.68 -6.66 19.26
CA LEU A 383 -22.59 -5.89 18.02
C LEU A 383 -23.59 -6.47 17.02
N ASN A 384 -24.54 -5.67 16.56
CA ASN A 384 -25.36 -5.97 15.39
C ASN A 384 -25.13 -4.87 14.35
N GLY A 385 -24.36 -5.18 13.31
CA GLY A 385 -23.85 -4.18 12.37
C GLY A 385 -22.98 -3.15 13.08
N ASN A 386 -23.36 -1.87 12.96
CA ASN A 386 -22.67 -0.73 13.60
C ASN A 386 -23.33 -0.29 14.92
N THR A 387 -24.33 -1.03 15.40
CA THR A 387 -25.06 -0.67 16.63
C THR A 387 -24.52 -1.47 17.80
N PHE A 388 -23.99 -0.76 18.80
CA PHE A 388 -23.70 -1.34 20.10
C PHE A 388 -25.00 -1.53 20.85
N SER A 389 -25.29 -2.77 21.24
CA SER A 389 -26.36 -3.08 22.17
C SER A 389 -25.75 -3.67 23.44
N ARG A 390 -26.19 -3.15 24.58
CA ARG A 390 -25.93 -3.75 25.88
C ARG A 390 -27.18 -4.53 26.29
N THR A 391 -27.01 -5.62 27.03
CA THR A 391 -28.13 -6.39 27.61
C THR A 391 -27.94 -6.49 29.12
N GLY A 392 -29.03 -6.51 29.88
CA GLY A 392 -28.99 -6.56 31.34
C GLY A 392 -29.34 -5.21 31.97
N LEU A 393 -28.43 -4.69 32.80
CA LEU A 393 -28.64 -3.48 33.59
C LEU A 393 -27.81 -2.30 33.09
N GLU A 394 -28.39 -1.09 33.16
CA GLU A 394 -27.72 0.19 33.00
C GLU A 394 -27.81 1.01 34.28
N GLN A 395 -26.86 1.92 34.46
CA GLN A 395 -26.92 2.86 35.57
C GLN A 395 -28.03 3.89 35.33
N ALA A 396 -28.91 4.05 36.31
CA ALA A 396 -29.86 5.14 36.39
C ALA A 396 -29.13 6.45 36.72
N ASP A 397 -29.53 7.53 36.05
CA ASP A 397 -28.89 8.84 36.12
C ASP A 397 -28.54 9.30 37.56
N GLY A 398 -27.25 9.59 37.77
CA GLY A 398 -26.75 10.39 38.89
C GLY A 398 -26.68 9.73 40.27
N LYS A 399 -27.16 8.49 40.46
CA LYS A 399 -27.27 7.86 41.81
C LYS A 399 -26.68 6.45 41.95
N ASN A 400 -25.93 5.95 40.97
CA ASN A 400 -25.39 4.58 40.95
C ASN A 400 -26.44 3.45 41.10
N GLY A 401 -27.74 3.77 40.98
CA GLY A 401 -28.79 2.75 40.89
C GLY A 401 -28.76 2.04 39.53
N LEU A 402 -29.31 0.83 39.45
CA LEU A 402 -29.28 0.00 38.24
C LEU A 402 -30.70 -0.31 37.76
N THR A 403 -30.92 -0.24 36.44
CA THR A 403 -32.21 -0.53 35.80
C THR A 403 -32.08 -1.37 34.55
N ILE A 404 -33.17 -1.99 34.10
CA ILE A 404 -33.21 -2.69 32.80
C ILE A 404 -32.88 -1.70 31.67
N ILE A 405 -31.95 -2.10 30.79
CA ILE A 405 -31.57 -1.31 29.61
C ILE A 405 -32.77 -0.98 28.71
N GLY A 406 -32.86 0.27 28.28
CA GLY A 406 -33.85 0.72 27.29
C GLY A 406 -35.23 1.01 27.90
N ARG A 407 -35.29 1.21 29.21
CA ARG A 407 -36.52 1.65 29.88
C ARG A 407 -36.90 3.06 29.42
N THR A 408 -38.20 3.32 29.26
CA THR A 408 -38.71 4.68 29.03
C THR A 408 -38.77 5.41 30.37
N GLU A 409 -37.92 6.42 30.58
CA GLU A 409 -37.83 7.16 31.86
C GLU A 409 -39.18 7.72 32.33
N ALA A 410 -40.04 8.16 31.41
CA ALA A 410 -41.39 8.65 31.73
C ALA A 410 -42.30 7.61 32.42
N ASN A 411 -41.92 6.33 32.41
CA ASN A 411 -42.67 5.26 33.04
C ASN A 411 -42.13 4.86 34.41
N TYR A 412 -41.15 5.56 34.98
CA TYR A 412 -40.54 5.20 36.27
C TYR A 412 -40.27 6.44 37.11
N GLY A 413 -40.28 6.27 38.43
CA GLY A 413 -39.75 7.25 39.36
C GLY A 413 -38.22 7.28 39.33
N THR A 414 -37.65 8.32 39.91
CA THR A 414 -36.19 8.39 40.10
C THR A 414 -35.72 7.21 40.94
N VAL A 415 -34.72 6.48 40.43
CA VAL A 415 -34.15 5.32 41.11
C VAL A 415 -33.30 5.78 42.28
N GLY A 416 -33.43 5.09 43.41
CA GLY A 416 -32.67 5.38 44.62
C GLY A 416 -31.18 5.11 44.47
N THR A 417 -30.37 5.63 45.40
CA THR A 417 -28.93 5.38 45.40
C THR A 417 -28.64 3.90 45.63
N ASN A 418 -27.82 3.28 44.79
CA ASN A 418 -27.53 1.83 44.82
C ASN A 418 -28.79 0.94 44.82
N ALA A 419 -29.94 1.44 44.32
CA ALA A 419 -31.14 0.66 44.17
C ALA A 419 -31.09 -0.19 42.89
N VAL A 420 -31.87 -1.27 42.84
CA VAL A 420 -31.98 -2.16 41.66
C VAL A 420 -33.43 -2.25 41.22
N ASP A 421 -33.72 -1.69 40.05
CA ASP A 421 -35.06 -1.68 39.46
C ASP A 421 -35.14 -2.66 38.28
N LEU A 422 -35.76 -3.81 38.53
CA LEU A 422 -36.11 -4.82 37.55
C LEU A 422 -37.62 -4.79 37.24
N SER A 423 -38.31 -3.72 37.62
CA SER A 423 -39.75 -3.61 37.39
C SER A 423 -40.07 -3.10 35.98
N PHE A 424 -41.24 -3.48 35.49
CA PHE A 424 -41.91 -2.89 34.35
C PHE A 424 -42.98 -1.94 34.85
N SER A 425 -43.07 -0.76 34.28
CA SER A 425 -44.12 0.20 34.62
C SER A 425 -44.60 0.99 33.42
N ASN A 426 -45.78 1.58 33.57
CA ASN A 426 -46.43 2.50 32.65
C ASN A 426 -46.78 3.84 33.33
N SER A 427 -46.11 4.20 34.43
CA SER A 427 -46.42 5.38 35.25
C SER A 427 -45.17 6.00 35.88
N THR A 428 -45.07 7.32 35.86
CA THR A 428 -43.93 8.13 36.33
C THR A 428 -43.51 7.97 37.80
N ASP A 429 -44.22 7.18 38.62
CA ASP A 429 -44.00 7.09 40.07
C ASP A 429 -43.80 5.65 40.59
N LYS A 430 -43.34 4.75 39.73
CA LYS A 430 -43.08 3.34 40.08
C LYS A 430 -41.60 3.00 40.05
N GLY A 431 -41.22 1.92 40.71
CA GLY A 431 -39.85 1.42 40.72
C GLY A 431 -39.17 1.43 42.08
N ALA A 432 -37.86 1.21 42.03
CA ALA A 432 -36.96 1.15 43.19
C ALA A 432 -36.48 2.56 43.57
N LYS A 433 -37.34 3.32 44.26
CA LYS A 433 -37.14 4.74 44.60
C LYS A 433 -36.31 4.96 45.86
N GLY A 434 -36.41 4.07 46.84
CA GLY A 434 -35.65 4.16 48.09
C GLY A 434 -34.17 3.83 47.86
N ASN A 435 -33.27 4.39 48.65
CA ASN A 435 -31.86 3.98 48.62
C ASN A 435 -31.75 2.48 48.96
N TYR A 436 -30.87 1.75 48.27
CA TYR A 436 -30.68 0.29 48.42
C TYR A 436 -31.94 -0.56 48.18
N SER A 437 -33.00 0.02 47.62
CA SER A 437 -34.27 -0.69 47.39
C SER A 437 -34.20 -1.60 46.17
N VAL A 438 -35.11 -2.59 46.13
CA VAL A 438 -35.27 -3.50 45.00
C VAL A 438 -36.73 -3.54 44.58
N ALA A 439 -37.00 -3.33 43.29
CA ALA A 439 -38.34 -3.49 42.72
C ALA A 439 -38.30 -4.46 41.55
N MET A 440 -39.18 -5.47 41.54
CA MET A 440 -39.26 -6.47 40.45
C MET A 440 -40.71 -6.78 40.10
N GLY A 441 -41.02 -7.02 38.82
CA GLY A 441 -42.39 -7.31 38.36
C GLY A 441 -43.11 -6.07 37.81
N PHE A 442 -44.42 -5.91 37.98
CA PHE A 442 -45.19 -4.85 37.30
C PHE A 442 -45.76 -3.79 38.26
N ASN A 443 -45.53 -2.51 37.96
CA ASN A 443 -46.08 -1.33 38.65
C ASN A 443 -45.83 -1.27 40.16
N ASN A 444 -44.71 -1.79 40.64
CA ASN A 444 -44.37 -1.82 42.06
C ASN A 444 -43.76 -0.49 42.56
N VAL A 445 -43.86 -0.21 43.87
CA VAL A 445 -43.29 0.99 44.50
C VAL A 445 -42.46 0.59 45.72
N ALA A 446 -41.13 0.54 45.58
CA ALA A 446 -40.21 0.36 46.70
C ALA A 446 -39.61 1.72 47.08
N SER A 447 -40.24 2.42 48.03
CA SER A 447 -39.84 3.79 48.40
C SER A 447 -39.11 3.89 49.75
N GLY A 448 -39.23 2.88 50.61
CA GLY A 448 -38.45 2.81 51.85
C GLY A 448 -36.98 2.50 51.57
N GLU A 449 -36.09 2.96 52.45
CA GLU A 449 -34.68 2.57 52.40
C GLU A 449 -34.54 1.05 52.61
N GLY A 450 -33.82 0.37 51.72
CA GLY A 450 -33.66 -1.09 51.74
C GLY A 450 -34.97 -1.86 51.52
N ALA A 451 -36.03 -1.22 51.02
CA ALA A 451 -37.31 -1.88 50.80
C ALA A 451 -37.25 -2.83 49.60
N VAL A 452 -37.97 -3.95 49.67
CA VAL A 452 -38.04 -4.94 48.60
C VAL A 452 -39.49 -5.11 48.15
N VAL A 453 -39.74 -4.96 46.85
CA VAL A 453 -41.07 -5.18 46.27
C VAL A 453 -41.00 -6.13 45.10
N MET A 454 -41.85 -7.17 45.12
CA MET A 454 -41.86 -8.21 44.10
C MET A 454 -43.29 -8.62 43.70
N GLY A 455 -43.51 -8.86 42.41
CA GLY A 455 -44.79 -9.36 41.89
C GLY A 455 -45.57 -8.28 41.14
N GLY A 456 -46.88 -8.19 41.37
CA GLY A 456 -47.79 -7.44 40.50
C GLY A 456 -48.23 -8.29 39.30
N VAL A 457 -49.26 -7.84 38.58
CA VAL A 457 -49.78 -8.54 37.40
C VAL A 457 -49.79 -7.61 36.19
N SER A 458 -49.45 -8.16 35.03
CA SER A 458 -49.24 -7.44 33.76
C SER A 458 -50.47 -7.46 32.83
N ASN A 459 -51.69 -7.65 33.35
CA ASN A 459 -52.89 -7.77 32.50
C ASN A 459 -53.73 -6.48 32.52
N SER A 460 -53.78 -5.79 31.37
CA SER A 460 -54.64 -4.64 31.08
C SER A 460 -56.15 -4.86 31.32
N ALA A 461 -56.61 -6.09 31.55
CA ALA A 461 -58.01 -6.39 31.90
C ALA A 461 -58.38 -6.06 33.36
N LEU A 462 -57.40 -5.69 34.21
CA LEU A 462 -57.64 -5.34 35.61
C LEU A 462 -57.12 -3.92 35.89
N SER A 463 -57.79 -2.93 35.30
CA SER A 463 -57.53 -1.48 35.39
C SER A 463 -57.51 -0.89 36.82
N ALA A 464 -57.85 -1.67 37.85
CA ALA A 464 -57.99 -1.23 39.25
C ALA A 464 -56.99 -1.88 40.22
N ILE A 465 -55.92 -2.52 39.73
CA ILE A 465 -54.99 -3.23 40.63
C ILE A 465 -54.06 -2.24 41.31
N VAL A 466 -54.21 -2.16 42.63
CA VAL A 466 -53.32 -1.44 43.54
C VAL A 466 -51.90 -2.01 43.38
N PRO A 467 -50.87 -1.16 43.23
CA PRO A 467 -49.48 -1.62 43.16
C PRO A 467 -49.07 -2.29 44.47
N ASN A 468 -48.08 -3.20 44.44
CA ASN A 468 -47.41 -3.52 45.70
C ASN A 468 -46.57 -2.32 46.13
N GLN A 469 -46.64 -1.95 47.40
CA GLN A 469 -45.95 -0.79 47.94
C GLN A 469 -45.22 -1.15 49.23
N ALA A 470 -43.91 -0.94 49.26
CA ALA A 470 -43.09 -1.03 50.47
C ALA A 470 -42.51 0.36 50.76
N SER A 471 -43.13 1.07 51.70
CA SER A 471 -42.76 2.44 52.07
C SER A 471 -42.03 2.54 53.41
N GLY A 472 -42.09 1.52 54.26
CA GLY A 472 -41.30 1.45 55.48
C GLY A 472 -39.84 1.10 55.21
N ALA A 473 -38.92 1.57 56.06
CA ALA A 473 -37.52 1.16 55.99
C ALA A 473 -37.39 -0.36 56.21
N SER A 474 -36.60 -1.02 55.35
CA SER A 474 -36.41 -2.48 55.32
C SER A 474 -37.71 -3.29 55.20
N SER A 475 -38.77 -2.69 54.65
CA SER A 475 -40.06 -3.37 54.47
C SER A 475 -40.09 -4.21 53.20
N VAL A 476 -40.94 -5.25 53.19
CA VAL A 476 -41.10 -6.16 52.04
C VAL A 476 -42.57 -6.24 51.64
N ALA A 477 -42.89 -5.98 50.38
CA ALA A 477 -44.23 -6.15 49.84
C ALA A 477 -44.20 -7.12 48.65
N MET A 478 -44.95 -8.23 48.70
CA MET A 478 -44.92 -9.23 47.64
C MET A 478 -46.26 -9.88 47.34
N GLY A 479 -46.57 -10.05 46.05
CA GLY A 479 -47.83 -10.64 45.59
C GLY A 479 -48.67 -9.65 44.79
N LEU A 480 -49.92 -9.41 45.19
CA LEU A 480 -50.87 -8.58 44.45
C LEU A 480 -51.54 -7.51 45.33
N GLY A 481 -51.20 -6.23 45.12
CA GLY A 481 -51.80 -5.10 45.85
C GLY A 481 -51.51 -5.08 47.34
N THR A 482 -50.33 -5.58 47.73
CA THR A 482 -49.88 -5.61 49.11
C THR A 482 -49.23 -4.28 49.53
N THR A 483 -49.36 -3.91 50.80
CA THR A 483 -48.81 -2.65 51.33
C THR A 483 -48.06 -2.87 52.63
N ALA A 484 -46.75 -2.65 52.62
CA ALA A 484 -45.87 -2.71 53.78
C ALA A 484 -45.39 -1.29 54.14
N SER A 485 -46.11 -0.60 55.01
CA SER A 485 -45.85 0.82 55.33
C SER A 485 -45.01 1.06 56.59
N ALA A 486 -44.87 0.05 57.45
CA ALA A 486 -44.16 0.17 58.71
C ALA A 486 -42.72 -0.35 58.59
N ARG A 487 -41.86 0.01 59.56
CA ARG A 487 -40.46 -0.41 59.52
C ARG A 487 -40.36 -1.93 59.73
N ALA A 488 -39.50 -2.57 58.92
CA ALA A 488 -39.27 -4.00 58.93
C ALA A 488 -40.55 -4.86 58.81
N SER A 489 -41.63 -4.32 58.22
CA SER A 489 -42.87 -5.05 58.02
C SER A 489 -42.84 -5.85 56.71
N VAL A 490 -43.59 -6.96 56.67
CA VAL A 490 -43.68 -7.84 55.50
C VAL A 490 -45.15 -8.03 55.14
N ALA A 491 -45.56 -7.57 53.97
CA ALA A 491 -46.87 -7.83 53.40
C ALA A 491 -46.77 -8.84 52.25
N MET A 492 -47.44 -9.99 52.38
CA MET A 492 -47.48 -10.99 51.32
C MET A 492 -48.90 -11.48 51.02
N GLY A 493 -49.13 -11.96 49.79
CA GLY A 493 -50.41 -12.50 49.35
C GLY A 493 -51.20 -11.53 48.47
N ARG A 494 -52.50 -11.34 48.75
CA ARG A 494 -53.38 -10.47 47.94
C ARG A 494 -54.09 -9.42 48.78
N SER A 495 -53.87 -8.15 48.45
CA SER A 495 -54.50 -7.01 49.10
C SER A 495 -54.32 -7.00 50.61
N THR A 496 -53.13 -7.42 51.07
CA THR A 496 -52.75 -7.39 52.48
C THR A 496 -52.04 -6.09 52.84
N ASN A 497 -52.21 -5.61 54.07
CA ASN A 497 -51.66 -4.34 54.53
C ASN A 497 -51.17 -4.45 55.98
N THR A 498 -49.89 -4.09 56.21
CA THR A 498 -49.28 -4.16 57.55
C THR A 498 -49.69 -3.02 58.47
N GLY A 499 -50.34 -1.97 57.94
CA GLY A 499 -50.65 -0.75 58.65
C GLY A 499 -49.40 -0.04 59.17
N ASN A 500 -49.50 0.54 60.36
CA ASN A 500 -48.41 1.22 61.05
C ASN A 500 -47.65 0.31 62.06
N SER A 501 -47.90 -1.00 62.06
CA SER A 501 -47.27 -1.92 63.02
C SER A 501 -45.85 -2.33 62.59
N ASP A 502 -44.85 -1.81 63.28
CA ASP A 502 -43.44 -2.21 63.12
C ASP A 502 -43.23 -3.71 63.39
N ASN A 503 -42.42 -4.36 62.53
CA ASN A 503 -42.12 -5.80 62.55
C ASN A 503 -43.32 -6.73 62.29
N HIS A 504 -44.41 -6.19 61.73
CA HIS A 504 -45.60 -6.97 61.42
C HIS A 504 -45.41 -7.78 60.13
N VAL A 505 -45.65 -9.08 60.19
CA VAL A 505 -45.77 -9.95 59.03
C VAL A 505 -47.24 -10.24 58.75
N VAL A 506 -47.71 -9.96 57.54
CA VAL A 506 -49.06 -10.30 57.12
C VAL A 506 -49.04 -11.17 55.87
N MET A 507 -49.85 -12.22 55.87
CA MET A 507 -50.02 -13.15 54.75
C MET A 507 -51.49 -13.47 54.48
N GLY A 508 -51.80 -14.11 53.37
CA GLY A 508 -53.16 -14.48 52.99
C GLY A 508 -53.84 -13.42 52.11
N MET A 509 -55.09 -13.08 52.41
CA MET A 509 -55.89 -12.19 51.57
C MET A 509 -56.74 -11.21 52.40
N TYR A 510 -56.74 -9.93 52.02
CA TYR A 510 -57.62 -8.88 52.57
C TYR A 510 -57.72 -8.90 54.12
N ASN A 511 -56.61 -8.74 54.83
CA ASN A 511 -56.64 -8.61 56.29
C ASN A 511 -57.29 -7.29 56.73
N THR A 512 -57.68 -7.19 58.00
CA THR A 512 -58.01 -5.89 58.61
C THR A 512 -56.73 -5.11 58.89
N VAL A 513 -56.75 -3.80 58.67
CA VAL A 513 -55.55 -2.95 58.75
C VAL A 513 -55.29 -2.55 60.20
N PRO A 514 -54.15 -2.92 60.81
CA PRO A 514 -53.84 -2.49 62.16
C PRO A 514 -53.52 -0.99 62.20
N ASN A 515 -53.92 -0.33 63.27
CA ASN A 515 -53.73 1.10 63.48
C ASN A 515 -52.97 1.42 64.78
N ARG A 516 -52.46 0.40 65.48
CA ARG A 516 -51.73 0.53 66.74
C ARG A 516 -50.22 0.36 66.57
N THR A 517 -49.46 1.09 67.39
CA THR A 517 -48.00 1.03 67.47
C THR A 517 -47.48 0.63 68.86
N ASP A 518 -48.38 0.36 69.80
CA ASP A 518 -48.07 0.03 71.19
C ASP A 518 -47.91 -1.49 71.43
N ALA A 519 -48.00 -1.93 72.69
CA ALA A 519 -47.91 -3.34 73.07
C ALA A 519 -49.02 -4.22 72.46
N ARG A 520 -50.11 -3.64 71.96
CA ARG A 520 -51.17 -4.37 71.23
C ARG A 520 -50.97 -4.33 69.71
N SER A 521 -49.90 -3.72 69.20
CA SER A 521 -49.59 -3.82 67.77
C SER A 521 -49.31 -5.24 67.33
N ARG A 522 -49.59 -5.54 66.05
CA ARG A 522 -49.51 -6.90 65.52
C ARG A 522 -48.08 -7.30 65.20
N LEU A 523 -47.77 -8.58 65.42
CA LEU A 523 -46.55 -9.25 64.94
C LEU A 523 -46.84 -10.16 63.75
N LEU A 524 -47.99 -10.83 63.75
CA LEU A 524 -48.41 -11.72 62.67
C LEU A 524 -49.90 -11.62 62.43
N THR A 525 -50.30 -11.53 61.17
CA THR A 525 -51.71 -11.69 60.74
C THR A 525 -51.80 -12.61 59.53
N VAL A 526 -52.79 -13.50 59.54
CA VAL A 526 -53.25 -14.26 58.36
C VAL A 526 -54.61 -13.71 57.96
N GLY A 527 -54.66 -12.96 56.86
CA GLY A 527 -55.90 -12.45 56.29
C GLY A 527 -56.70 -13.56 55.59
N ALA A 528 -58.00 -13.55 55.81
CA ALA A 528 -58.96 -14.44 55.14
C ALA A 528 -60.20 -13.67 54.65
N GLY A 529 -60.01 -12.40 54.31
CA GLY A 529 -61.06 -11.55 53.79
C GLY A 529 -61.32 -11.76 52.30
N THR A 530 -62.20 -10.91 51.79
CA THR A 530 -62.58 -10.79 50.39
C THR A 530 -62.45 -9.32 49.96
N ALA A 531 -62.57 -9.05 48.65
CA ALA A 531 -62.47 -7.69 48.12
C ALA A 531 -63.44 -6.66 48.74
N VAL A 532 -64.54 -7.13 49.34
CA VAL A 532 -65.57 -6.28 49.97
C VAL A 532 -65.60 -6.38 51.50
N LYS A 533 -64.82 -7.30 52.09
CA LYS A 533 -64.80 -7.50 53.54
C LYS A 533 -63.42 -7.97 53.98
N SER A 534 -62.69 -7.10 54.68
CA SER A 534 -61.48 -7.50 55.39
C SER A 534 -61.80 -8.47 56.52
N ALA A 535 -60.97 -9.49 56.70
CA ALA A 535 -61.09 -10.42 57.81
C ALA A 535 -59.73 -11.04 58.17
N ASP A 536 -59.57 -11.40 59.45
CA ASP A 536 -58.37 -12.03 59.99
C ASP A 536 -58.69 -13.45 60.47
N ALA A 537 -58.07 -14.45 59.85
CA ALA A 537 -58.17 -15.83 60.30
C ALA A 537 -57.30 -16.10 61.53
N PHE A 538 -56.17 -15.41 61.66
CA PHE A 538 -55.23 -15.61 62.75
C PHE A 538 -54.45 -14.32 63.01
N THR A 539 -54.31 -13.90 64.27
CA THR A 539 -53.57 -12.69 64.65
C THR A 539 -52.76 -12.93 65.92
N VAL A 540 -51.53 -12.40 65.97
CA VAL A 540 -50.65 -12.38 67.14
C VAL A 540 -50.24 -10.95 67.44
N LEU A 541 -50.42 -10.51 68.69
CA LEU A 541 -50.04 -9.18 69.17
C LEU A 541 -48.71 -9.21 69.94
N LYS A 542 -48.05 -8.05 70.07
CA LYS A 542 -46.78 -7.92 70.84
C LYS A 542 -46.93 -8.28 72.33
N ASN A 543 -48.11 -8.07 72.92
CA ASN A 543 -48.43 -8.45 74.30
C ASN A 543 -48.81 -9.94 74.44
N LYS A 544 -48.41 -10.78 73.47
CA LYS A 544 -48.55 -12.26 73.48
C LYS A 544 -49.98 -12.78 73.30
N LYS A 545 -50.96 -11.90 73.07
CA LYS A 545 -52.34 -12.33 72.75
C LYS A 545 -52.44 -12.86 71.33
N VAL A 546 -53.17 -13.95 71.18
CA VAL A 546 -53.40 -14.67 69.92
C VAL A 546 -54.91 -14.79 69.69
N GLY A 547 -55.37 -14.48 68.49
CA GLY A 547 -56.76 -14.59 68.09
C GLY A 547 -56.94 -15.48 66.87
N VAL A 548 -57.97 -16.33 66.87
CA VAL A 548 -58.39 -17.11 65.70
C VAL A 548 -59.77 -16.66 65.25
N ALA A 549 -59.84 -16.26 63.98
CA ALA A 549 -61.05 -15.76 63.32
C ALA A 549 -61.67 -14.52 64.01
N ILE A 550 -60.84 -13.71 64.66
CA ILE A 550 -61.20 -12.43 65.29
C ILE A 550 -60.59 -11.30 64.45
N ASP A 551 -61.47 -10.51 63.86
CA ASP A 551 -61.11 -9.31 63.11
C ASP A 551 -60.67 -8.19 64.07
N ALA A 552 -59.60 -7.46 63.76
CA ALA A 552 -59.14 -6.32 64.56
C ALA A 552 -58.89 -6.63 66.05
N LEU A 553 -58.28 -7.79 66.33
CA LEU A 553 -57.96 -8.28 67.68
C LEU A 553 -57.36 -7.22 68.62
N GLU A 554 -56.50 -6.35 68.11
CA GLU A 554 -55.85 -5.27 68.85
C GLU A 554 -56.79 -4.20 69.41
N ASN A 555 -58.01 -4.14 68.88
CA ASN A 555 -59.06 -3.18 69.25
C ASN A 555 -60.22 -3.83 70.00
N ASP A 556 -60.16 -5.14 70.28
CA ASP A 556 -61.18 -5.82 71.08
C ASP A 556 -61.04 -5.43 72.56
N ASN A 557 -62.10 -4.87 73.15
CA ASN A 557 -62.10 -4.40 74.52
C ASN A 557 -62.11 -5.54 75.56
N ASP A 558 -62.58 -6.73 75.18
CA ASP A 558 -62.61 -7.91 76.04
C ASP A 558 -61.23 -8.58 76.11
N ILE A 559 -60.29 -8.16 75.26
CA ILE A 559 -58.94 -8.69 75.14
C ILE A 559 -57.95 -7.67 75.69
N ASN A 560 -57.46 -7.95 76.89
CA ASN A 560 -56.59 -7.06 77.66
C ASN A 560 -55.48 -7.86 78.35
N ASP A 561 -54.59 -7.20 79.08
CA ASP A 561 -53.42 -7.90 79.64
C ASP A 561 -53.78 -8.98 80.66
N SER A 562 -54.99 -8.90 81.26
CA SER A 562 -55.54 -9.91 82.17
C SER A 562 -56.34 -11.01 81.49
N SER A 563 -56.65 -10.90 80.18
CA SER A 563 -57.36 -11.94 79.46
C SER A 563 -56.44 -13.14 79.19
N PRO A 564 -56.98 -14.35 78.89
CA PRO A 564 -56.16 -15.48 78.45
C PRO A 564 -55.29 -15.13 77.22
N ASP A 565 -54.23 -15.88 76.94
CA ASP A 565 -53.38 -15.56 75.79
C ASP A 565 -53.98 -16.03 74.44
N PHE A 566 -54.87 -17.02 74.44
CA PHE A 566 -55.47 -17.59 73.22
C PHE A 566 -56.98 -17.33 73.18
N HIS A 567 -57.42 -16.65 72.12
CA HIS A 567 -58.79 -16.22 71.90
C HIS A 567 -59.36 -16.80 70.61
N LEU A 568 -60.64 -17.15 70.67
CA LEU A 568 -61.42 -17.65 69.53
C LEU A 568 -62.62 -16.75 69.34
N ASN A 569 -63.10 -16.63 68.10
CA ASN A 569 -64.33 -15.90 67.85
C ASN A 569 -65.55 -16.53 68.53
N LYS A 570 -66.69 -15.82 68.50
CA LYS A 570 -67.96 -16.25 69.11
C LYS A 570 -68.52 -17.58 68.56
N LYS A 571 -67.98 -18.12 67.47
CA LYS A 571 -68.37 -19.43 66.92
C LYS A 571 -67.57 -20.60 67.52
N GLY A 572 -66.49 -20.32 68.27
CA GLY A 572 -65.73 -21.29 69.06
C GLY A 572 -64.94 -22.33 68.24
N LEU A 573 -64.46 -23.37 68.93
CA LEU A 573 -63.78 -24.52 68.33
C LEU A 573 -64.77 -25.63 67.97
N ARG A 574 -64.73 -26.11 66.71
CA ARG A 574 -65.43 -27.32 66.30
C ARG A 574 -64.53 -28.54 66.49
N PHE A 575 -64.80 -29.36 67.48
CA PHE A 575 -64.20 -30.69 67.61
C PHE A 575 -64.91 -31.64 66.62
N GLN A 576 -64.25 -32.06 65.55
CA GLN A 576 -64.77 -33.13 64.70
C GLN A 576 -64.66 -34.45 65.46
N GLY A 577 -65.80 -35.12 65.66
CA GLY A 577 -65.83 -36.46 66.25
C GLY A 577 -65.11 -37.47 65.37
N VAL A 578 -64.51 -38.49 65.99
CA VAL A 578 -63.83 -39.58 65.29
C VAL A 578 -64.88 -40.45 64.61
N THR A 579 -65.30 -40.10 63.40
CA THR A 579 -66.16 -40.96 62.59
C THR A 579 -65.33 -42.12 62.05
N ASN A 580 -65.68 -43.33 62.49
CA ASN A 580 -65.14 -44.66 62.13
C ASN A 580 -64.11 -45.30 63.06
N LYS A 581 -64.00 -44.85 64.30
CA LYS A 581 -63.57 -45.74 65.39
C LYS A 581 -64.68 -45.78 66.43
N THR A 582 -65.23 -46.96 66.68
CA THR A 582 -66.10 -47.17 67.85
C THR A 582 -65.32 -46.74 69.10
N ASP A 583 -66.04 -46.32 70.13
CA ASP A 583 -65.53 -45.67 71.36
C ASP A 583 -64.41 -46.43 72.12
N ARG A 584 -63.99 -47.61 71.63
CA ARG A 584 -62.98 -48.51 72.19
C ARG A 584 -61.55 -48.37 71.64
N GLU A 585 -61.27 -47.60 70.59
CA GLU A 585 -59.92 -47.60 69.97
C GLU A 585 -59.00 -46.40 70.26
N ILE A 586 -59.46 -45.34 70.94
CA ILE A 586 -58.58 -44.25 71.40
C ILE A 586 -58.48 -44.30 72.92
N THR A 587 -57.56 -45.11 73.41
CA THR A 587 -57.17 -45.14 74.82
C THR A 587 -56.53 -43.80 75.18
N CYS A 588 -56.99 -43.17 76.27
CA CYS A 588 -56.30 -42.04 76.87
C CYS A 588 -54.93 -42.53 77.34
N ASN A 589 -53.85 -41.91 76.88
CA ASN A 589 -52.47 -42.27 77.18
C ASN A 589 -51.58 -41.02 77.11
N ARG A 590 -50.27 -41.18 77.34
CA ARG A 590 -49.31 -40.07 77.31
C ARG A 590 -49.32 -39.26 76.02
N ALA A 591 -49.57 -39.90 74.88
CA ALA A 591 -49.52 -39.25 73.58
C ALA A 591 -50.73 -38.32 73.32
N ASN A 592 -51.83 -38.45 74.06
CA ASN A 592 -53.03 -37.63 73.90
C ASN A 592 -53.51 -36.96 75.20
N GLN A 593 -52.66 -36.89 76.23
CA GLN A 593 -52.90 -36.11 77.45
C GLN A 593 -53.18 -34.64 77.11
N GLY A 594 -54.23 -34.06 77.70
CA GLY A 594 -54.67 -32.67 77.46
C GLY A 594 -55.61 -32.49 76.27
N SER A 595 -55.82 -33.53 75.45
CA SER A 595 -56.77 -33.48 74.34
C SER A 595 -58.23 -33.42 74.81
N ILE A 596 -59.03 -32.58 74.16
CA ILE A 596 -60.49 -32.50 74.33
C ILE A 596 -61.14 -33.11 73.08
N ASN A 597 -61.95 -34.14 73.28
CA ASN A 597 -62.67 -34.84 72.22
C ASN A 597 -64.17 -34.61 72.36
N TYR A 598 -64.84 -34.32 71.25
CA TYR A 598 -66.29 -34.37 71.16
C TYR A 598 -66.73 -35.77 70.72
N VAL A 599 -67.46 -36.46 71.58
CA VAL A 599 -67.91 -37.84 71.37
C VAL A 599 -69.38 -37.83 71.00
N THR A 600 -69.72 -38.45 69.88
CA THR A 600 -71.08 -38.49 69.31
C THR A 600 -71.62 -39.92 69.17
N ALA A 601 -70.87 -40.94 69.58
CA ALA A 601 -71.26 -42.34 69.44
C ALA A 601 -71.93 -42.86 70.73
N GLY A 602 -73.08 -43.53 70.60
CA GLY A 602 -73.68 -44.33 71.68
C GLY A 602 -74.56 -43.59 72.70
N GLY A 603 -74.96 -42.34 72.46
CA GLY A 603 -75.82 -41.56 73.38
C GLY A 603 -75.79 -40.06 73.11
N PRO A 604 -76.31 -39.22 74.02
CA PRO A 604 -76.21 -37.76 73.89
C PRO A 604 -74.74 -37.33 73.85
N SER A 605 -74.43 -36.46 72.90
CA SER A 605 -73.07 -36.00 72.66
C SER A 605 -72.46 -35.31 73.88
N TYR A 606 -71.16 -35.51 74.10
CA TYR A 606 -70.45 -34.90 75.22
C TYR A 606 -69.01 -34.54 74.85
N LEU A 607 -68.41 -33.62 75.60
CA LEU A 607 -66.97 -33.39 75.56
C LEU A 607 -66.29 -34.30 76.56
N ARG A 608 -65.12 -34.83 76.23
CA ARG A 608 -64.24 -35.50 77.19
C ARG A 608 -62.82 -35.00 77.07
N ILE A 609 -62.10 -34.94 78.19
CA ILE A 609 -60.69 -34.55 78.24
C ILE A 609 -59.84 -35.72 78.73
N CYS A 610 -58.71 -35.98 78.08
CA CYS A 610 -57.76 -37.00 78.54
C CYS A 610 -56.83 -36.39 79.57
N LEU A 611 -56.85 -36.89 80.80
CA LEU A 611 -56.02 -36.39 81.89
C LEU A 611 -55.16 -37.51 82.46
N PHE A 612 -53.94 -37.17 82.85
CA PHE A 612 -53.12 -38.04 83.68
C PHE A 612 -53.68 -38.01 85.12
N THR A 613 -53.87 -39.18 85.70
CA THR A 613 -54.47 -39.37 87.03
C THR A 613 -53.53 -40.08 88.00
N GLY A 614 -52.32 -40.37 87.57
CA GLY A 614 -51.29 -40.95 88.42
C GLY A 614 -50.72 -39.93 89.39
N THR A 615 -50.14 -40.42 90.48
CA THR A 615 -49.48 -39.61 91.51
C THR A 615 -47.95 -39.53 91.32
N GLY A 616 -47.40 -40.19 90.29
CA GLY A 616 -45.97 -40.24 89.95
C GLY A 616 -45.61 -39.59 88.61
N ALA A 617 -44.31 -39.63 88.23
CA ALA A 617 -43.84 -39.06 86.97
C ALA A 617 -44.38 -39.83 85.75
N ALA A 618 -44.92 -39.10 84.78
CA ALA A 618 -45.67 -39.60 83.61
C ALA A 618 -44.93 -40.59 82.68
N GLU A 619 -43.65 -40.91 82.94
CA GLU A 619 -42.80 -41.72 82.06
C GLU A 619 -42.93 -43.24 82.26
N ALA A 620 -43.49 -43.69 83.40
CA ALA A 620 -43.66 -45.12 83.70
C ALA A 620 -45.10 -45.52 84.10
N ASP A 621 -46.02 -44.56 84.18
CA ASP A 621 -47.37 -44.75 84.69
C ASP A 621 -48.41 -44.64 83.58
N THR A 622 -49.20 -45.71 83.38
CA THR A 622 -50.25 -45.78 82.36
C THR A 622 -51.59 -45.21 82.82
N SER A 623 -51.63 -44.52 83.97
CA SER A 623 -52.85 -43.99 84.62
C SER A 623 -53.46 -42.77 83.94
N TYR A 624 -53.84 -42.91 82.67
CA TYR A 624 -54.50 -41.89 81.87
C TYR A 624 -56.00 -42.20 81.76
N LYS A 625 -56.85 -41.24 82.11
CA LYS A 625 -58.31 -41.42 82.09
C LYS A 625 -59.02 -40.33 81.29
N TRP A 626 -60.05 -40.74 80.58
CA TRP A 626 -61.01 -39.83 79.96
C TRP A 626 -61.99 -39.31 81.01
N TYR A 627 -62.10 -37.99 81.15
CA TYR A 627 -63.10 -37.32 81.97
C TYR A 627 -64.20 -36.74 81.10
N LYS A 628 -65.45 -37.10 81.40
CA LYS A 628 -66.63 -36.57 80.72
C LYS A 628 -66.99 -35.18 81.28
N ILE A 629 -67.22 -34.23 80.39
CA ILE A 629 -67.73 -32.90 80.69
C ILE A 629 -69.19 -32.88 80.24
N ASN A 630 -70.10 -32.79 81.21
CA ASN A 630 -71.54 -32.64 80.95
C ASN A 630 -71.83 -31.17 80.66
N VAL A 631 -72.38 -30.88 79.47
CA VAL A 631 -72.80 -29.53 79.11
C VAL A 631 -74.29 -29.43 79.43
N THR A 632 -74.65 -28.80 80.55
CA THR A 632 -76.04 -28.44 80.86
C THR A 632 -76.33 -27.06 80.30
N GLN A 633 -77.43 -26.90 79.56
CA GLN A 633 -77.90 -25.61 79.08
C GLN A 633 -78.39 -24.80 80.30
N GLU A 634 -77.70 -23.72 80.65
CA GLU A 634 -78.28 -22.71 81.53
C GLU A 634 -79.39 -22.00 80.75
N ALA A 635 -80.60 -21.96 81.32
CA ALA A 635 -81.68 -21.14 80.80
C ALA A 635 -81.38 -19.68 81.16
N ASP A 636 -80.85 -18.92 80.22
CA ASP A 636 -80.65 -17.47 80.38
C ASP A 636 -82.02 -16.77 80.42
N ASN A 637 -82.45 -16.36 81.61
CA ASN A 637 -83.50 -15.37 81.79
C ASN A 637 -82.88 -13.98 81.62
N ASN A 638 -83.09 -13.36 80.46
CA ASN A 638 -83.31 -11.91 80.31
C ASN A 638 -83.88 -11.60 78.92
#